data_AF-A0A3P7LGL8-F1
#
_entry.id   AF-A0A3P7LGL8-F1
#
_cell.length_a   1.000
_cell.length_b   1.000
_cell.length_c   1.000
_cell.angle_alpha   90.00
_cell.angle_beta   90.00
_cell.angle_gamma   90.00
#
_symmetry.space_group_name_H-M   'P 1'
#
loop_
_entity.id
_entity.type
_entity.pdbx_description
1 polymer ?
#
loop_
_entity_poly.entity_id
_entity_poly.type
_entity_poly.pdbx_seq_one_letter_code
_entity_poly.pdbx_strand_id
1 'polypeptide(L)'
;MDFLLNSTFKFLECPRLKLKKPSWLTLPPPMLVFTGLLATYFLVTGGVVFDVINGPPSARFKVAFMQWRINSQYIMEGLLCSFMFTLGSIGFIVLDRVNEAKMTKITRLILLAVGITCMLTSLIATRSFMKIKLPFSPTASGEGRSTQNKDREFFRILSRSFTLKLLDDDRSTWEEP
;
A
#
# COMPACT_ATOMS: atom_id res chain seq x y z
N MET A 1 -1.85 -60.93 -11.03
CA MET A 1 -2.12 -59.49 -11.21
C MET A 1 -2.31 -58.78 -9.87
N ASP A 2 -2.84 -59.45 -8.86
CA ASP A 2 -3.20 -58.86 -7.56
C ASP A 2 -2.00 -58.42 -6.70
N PHE A 3 -0.85 -59.09 -6.80
CA PHE A 3 0.35 -58.73 -6.04
C PHE A 3 0.98 -57.39 -6.49
N LEU A 4 1.03 -57.15 -7.80
CA LEU A 4 1.55 -55.91 -8.39
C LEU A 4 0.64 -54.71 -8.09
N LEU A 5 -0.67 -54.93 -8.15
CA LEU A 5 -1.66 -53.91 -7.80
C LEU A 5 -1.56 -53.56 -6.29
N ASN A 6 -1.50 -54.55 -5.40
CA ASN A 6 -1.42 -54.32 -3.95
C ASN A 6 -0.15 -53.55 -3.53
N SER A 7 1.00 -53.86 -4.15
CA SER A 7 2.25 -53.12 -3.87
C SER A 7 2.19 -51.66 -4.34
N THR A 8 1.52 -51.39 -5.45
CA THR A 8 1.35 -50.04 -5.99
C THR A 8 0.40 -49.23 -5.12
N PHE A 9 -0.72 -49.83 -4.69
CA PHE A 9 -1.68 -49.18 -3.79
C PHE A 9 -1.12 -48.92 -2.39
N LYS A 10 -0.21 -49.77 -1.88
CA LYS A 10 0.51 -49.49 -0.61
C LYS A 10 1.46 -48.31 -0.68
N PHE A 11 2.01 -48.01 -1.86
CA PHE A 11 2.87 -46.84 -2.07
C PHE A 11 2.04 -45.57 -2.29
N LEU A 12 0.87 -45.71 -2.91
CA LEU A 12 -0.07 -44.61 -3.17
C LEU A 12 -0.94 -44.27 -1.95
N GLU A 13 -1.12 -45.21 -1.03
CA GLU A 13 -1.75 -44.96 0.27
C GLU A 13 -0.78 -44.11 1.09
N CYS A 14 -1.00 -42.79 1.06
CA CYS A 14 -0.20 -41.81 1.80
C CYS A 14 0.04 -42.35 3.23
N PRO A 15 1.30 -42.62 3.61
CA PRO A 15 1.59 -43.16 4.93
C PRO A 15 0.95 -42.21 5.95
N ARG A 16 0.26 -42.78 6.96
CA ARG A 16 -0.32 -42.01 8.06
C ARG A 16 0.79 -41.34 8.87
N LEU A 17 1.35 -40.28 8.30
CA LEU A 17 2.38 -39.41 8.84
C LEU A 17 1.73 -38.62 9.96
N LYS A 18 1.76 -39.18 11.17
CA LYS A 18 1.50 -38.44 12.40
C LYS A 18 2.69 -37.50 12.65
N LEU A 19 2.83 -36.48 11.79
CA LEU A 19 3.80 -35.41 11.96
C LEU A 19 3.40 -34.65 13.24
N LYS A 20 4.08 -34.99 14.33
CA LYS A 20 3.99 -34.26 15.58
C LYS A 20 4.54 -32.86 15.28
N LYS A 21 3.66 -31.87 15.26
CA LYS A 21 4.02 -30.47 15.03
C LYS A 21 5.20 -30.15 15.98
N PRO A 22 6.36 -29.70 15.48
CA PRO A 22 7.47 -29.37 16.37
C PRO A 22 7.00 -28.26 17.32
N SER A 23 7.07 -28.50 18.62
CA SER A 23 6.66 -27.53 19.65
C SER A 23 7.47 -26.23 19.63
N TRP A 24 8.54 -26.18 18.82
CA TRP A 24 9.42 -25.02 18.66
C TRP A 24 8.96 -24.03 17.57
N LEU A 25 8.09 -24.46 16.67
CA LEU A 25 7.52 -23.58 15.63
C LEU A 25 6.11 -23.17 16.05
N THR A 26 6.02 -22.15 16.90
CA THR A 26 4.76 -21.47 17.17
C THR A 26 4.28 -20.80 15.89
N LEU A 27 3.09 -21.16 15.40
CA LEU A 27 2.51 -20.46 14.26
C LEU A 27 2.34 -18.97 14.60
N PRO A 28 2.74 -18.05 13.71
CA PRO A 28 2.50 -16.64 13.92
C PRO A 28 0.99 -16.36 13.98
N PRO A 29 0.55 -15.36 14.77
CA PRO A 29 -0.86 -15.03 14.85
C PRO A 29 -1.37 -14.53 13.48
N PRO A 30 -2.62 -14.86 13.09
CA PRO A 30 -3.15 -14.52 11.76
C PRO A 30 -3.09 -13.03 11.42
N MET A 31 -3.28 -12.15 12.41
CA MET A 31 -3.20 -10.69 12.22
C MET A 31 -1.78 -10.22 11.90
N LEU A 32 -0.74 -10.88 12.44
CA LEU A 32 0.65 -10.50 12.16
C LEU A 32 1.05 -10.86 10.74
N VAL A 33 0.60 -12.03 10.25
CA VAL A 33 0.79 -12.41 8.84
C VAL A 33 0.08 -11.41 7.92
N PHE A 34 -1.14 -11.01 8.27
CA PHE A 34 -1.90 -10.02 7.52
C PHE A 34 -1.20 -8.65 7.47
N THR A 35 -0.72 -8.13 8.61
CA THR A 35 0.05 -6.88 8.66
C THR A 35 1.36 -6.99 7.89
N GLY A 36 2.07 -8.11 7.99
CA GLY A 36 3.30 -8.36 7.24
C GLY A 36 3.07 -8.37 5.72
N LEU A 37 1.95 -8.95 5.25
CA LEU A 37 1.56 -8.91 3.85
C LEU A 37 1.25 -7.48 3.38
N LEU A 38 0.50 -6.71 4.17
CA LEU A 38 0.18 -5.32 3.84
C LEU A 38 1.44 -4.43 3.80
N ALA A 39 2.37 -4.65 4.73
CA ALA A 39 3.66 -3.94 4.77
C ALA A 39 4.57 -4.33 3.59
N THR A 40 4.63 -5.61 3.23
CA THR A 40 5.40 -6.07 2.06
C THR A 40 4.79 -5.51 0.78
N TYR A 41 3.46 -5.52 0.66
CA TYR A 41 2.74 -4.91 -0.46
C TYR A 41 3.06 -3.42 -0.58
N PHE A 42 3.08 -2.69 0.54
CA PHE A 42 3.48 -1.28 0.59
C PHE A 42 4.90 -1.06 0.07
N LEU A 43 5.89 -1.81 0.55
CA LEU A 43 7.30 -1.63 0.15
C LEU A 43 7.56 -1.97 -1.32
N VAL A 44 6.95 -3.06 -1.81
CA VAL A 44 7.09 -3.49 -3.20
C VAL A 44 6.42 -2.48 -4.14
N THR A 45 5.19 -2.07 -3.85
CA THR A 45 4.45 -1.09 -4.66
C THR A 45 5.07 0.31 -4.56
N GLY A 46 5.70 0.63 -3.41
CA GLY A 46 6.40 1.88 -3.15
C GLY A 46 7.67 2.05 -3.98
N GLY A 47 8.14 0.99 -4.64
CA GLY A 47 9.31 1.04 -5.50
C GLY A 47 10.64 0.98 -4.73
N VAL A 48 10.62 0.53 -3.46
CA VAL A 48 11.84 0.37 -2.64
C VAL A 48 12.81 -0.64 -3.28
N VAL A 49 12.29 -1.65 -3.98
CA VAL A 49 13.12 -2.60 -4.75
C VAL A 49 13.90 -1.89 -5.87
N PHE A 50 13.32 -0.88 -6.51
CA PHE A 50 13.99 -0.10 -7.56
C PHE A 50 15.03 0.87 -6.98
N ASP A 51 14.83 1.34 -5.75
CA ASP A 51 15.81 2.16 -5.01
C ASP A 51 17.05 1.33 -4.64
N VAL A 52 16.85 0.11 -4.14
CA VAL A 52 17.93 -0.82 -3.80
C VAL A 52 18.75 -1.22 -5.04
N ILE A 53 18.11 -1.44 -6.18
CA ILE A 53 18.79 -1.89 -7.41
C ILE A 53 19.55 -0.76 -8.10
N ASN A 54 18.96 0.42 -8.23
CA ASN A 54 19.56 1.51 -9.01
C ASN A 54 20.51 2.39 -8.20
N GLY A 55 20.66 2.10 -6.89
CA GLY A 55 21.33 2.97 -5.93
C GLY A 55 20.51 4.23 -5.66
N PRO A 56 20.60 4.84 -4.46
CA PRO A 56 19.77 5.98 -4.12
C PRO A 56 20.16 7.15 -5.04
N PRO A 57 19.27 7.68 -5.88
CA PRO A 57 19.52 8.90 -6.63
C PRO A 57 19.36 10.08 -5.67
N SER A 58 20.26 10.13 -4.69
CA SER A 58 20.56 11.24 -3.78
C SER A 58 19.38 11.87 -3.04
N ALA A 59 19.44 11.75 -1.72
CA ALA A 59 18.81 12.63 -0.72
C ALA A 59 19.18 14.12 -0.92
N ARG A 60 18.80 14.72 -2.04
CA ARG A 60 18.83 16.16 -2.27
C ARG A 60 17.39 16.63 -2.29
N PHE A 61 16.84 16.74 -1.09
CA PHE A 61 15.58 17.35 -0.77
C PHE A 61 15.31 18.58 -1.65
N LYS A 62 14.26 18.52 -2.49
CA LYS A 62 13.35 19.65 -2.84
C LYS A 62 12.40 19.36 -4.00
N VAL A 63 12.58 18.28 -4.76
CA VAL A 63 11.67 17.97 -5.88
C VAL A 63 11.00 16.62 -5.65
N ALA A 64 9.76 16.66 -5.15
CA ALA A 64 8.99 15.46 -4.83
C ALA A 64 8.40 14.77 -6.07
N PHE A 65 8.49 15.37 -7.27
CA PHE A 65 7.86 14.82 -8.48
C PHE A 65 8.66 15.02 -9.77
N MET A 66 8.71 13.98 -10.61
CA MET A 66 9.28 13.98 -11.95
C MET A 66 8.15 13.93 -12.99
N GLN A 67 7.96 15.02 -13.73
CA GLN A 67 6.96 15.04 -14.80
C GLN A 67 7.52 14.39 -16.07
N TRP A 68 6.62 13.81 -16.87
CA TRP A 68 6.85 13.42 -18.28
C TRP A 68 7.81 12.24 -18.54
N ARG A 69 8.39 11.61 -17.50
CA ARG A 69 9.19 10.38 -17.64
C ARG A 69 8.56 9.23 -16.86
N ILE A 70 8.07 8.22 -17.58
CA ILE A 70 7.40 7.04 -16.99
C ILE A 70 8.42 6.12 -16.30
N ASN A 71 9.60 5.96 -16.90
CA ASN A 71 10.67 5.06 -16.43
C ASN A 71 11.57 5.68 -15.34
N SER A 72 11.43 6.97 -15.05
CA SER A 72 12.22 7.67 -14.02
C SER A 72 11.25 8.17 -12.96
N GLN A 73 11.24 7.51 -11.81
CA GLN A 73 10.32 7.78 -10.72
C GLN A 73 11.14 8.13 -9.48
N TYR A 74 10.76 9.20 -8.77
CA TYR A 74 11.36 9.47 -7.47
C TYR A 74 10.80 8.51 -6.42
N ILE A 75 11.64 8.09 -5.48
CA ILE A 75 11.25 7.19 -4.37
C ILE A 75 10.06 7.75 -3.59
N MET A 76 10.02 9.07 -3.37
CA MET A 76 8.93 9.75 -2.66
C MET A 76 7.59 9.69 -3.42
N GLU A 77 7.60 9.64 -4.76
CA GLU A 77 6.38 9.46 -5.56
C GLU A 77 5.81 8.06 -5.39
N GLY A 78 6.68 7.04 -5.42
CA GLY A 78 6.31 5.64 -5.20
C GLY A 78 5.81 5.40 -3.78
N LEU A 79 6.53 5.90 -2.77
CA LEU A 79 6.13 5.82 -1.37
C LEU A 79 4.79 6.52 -1.09
N LEU A 80 4.55 7.70 -1.67
CA LEU A 80 3.28 8.40 -1.51
C LEU A 80 2.12 7.65 -2.20
N CYS A 81 2.36 7.07 -3.38
CA CYS A 81 1.36 6.31 -4.12
C CYS A 81 0.97 5.02 -3.39
N SER A 82 1.95 4.25 -2.94
CA SER A 82 1.72 3.04 -2.13
C SER A 82 1.03 3.36 -0.81
N PHE A 83 1.34 4.48 -0.17
CA PHE A 83 0.65 4.94 1.04
C PHE A 83 -0.84 5.19 0.76
N MET A 84 -1.17 5.94 -0.29
CA MET A 84 -2.56 6.17 -0.69
C MET A 84 -3.30 4.87 -1.01
N PHE A 85 -2.65 3.91 -1.66
CA PHE A 85 -3.24 2.61 -1.96
C PHE A 85 -3.52 1.79 -0.69
N THR A 86 -2.58 1.78 0.28
CA THR A 86 -2.79 1.09 1.55
C THR A 86 -3.90 1.71 2.38
N LEU A 87 -4.02 3.04 2.42
CA LEU A 87 -5.15 3.72 3.06
C LEU A 87 -6.49 3.33 2.41
N GLY A 88 -6.54 3.29 1.08
CA GLY A 88 -7.73 2.80 0.36
C GLY A 88 -8.09 1.36 0.71
N SER A 89 -7.09 0.49 0.79
CA SER A 89 -7.26 -0.93 1.14
C SER A 89 -7.76 -1.10 2.58
N ILE A 90 -7.19 -0.35 3.53
CA ILE A 90 -7.65 -0.30 4.93
C ILE A 90 -9.08 0.21 5.00
N GLY A 91 -9.45 1.23 4.21
CA GLY A 91 -10.83 1.73 4.13
C GLY A 91 -11.83 0.64 3.72
N PHE A 92 -11.47 -0.22 2.77
CA PHE A 92 -12.29 -1.38 2.39
C PHE A 92 -12.41 -2.43 3.49
N ILE A 93 -11.31 -2.74 4.18
CA ILE A 93 -11.31 -3.71 5.30
C ILE A 93 -12.16 -3.20 6.46
N VAL A 94 -12.11 -1.90 6.75
CA VAL A 94 -12.97 -1.28 7.77
C VAL A 94 -14.43 -1.39 7.38
N LEU A 95 -14.78 -1.17 6.10
CA LEU A 95 -16.16 -1.30 5.63
C LEU A 95 -16.70 -2.74 5.77
N ASP A 96 -15.87 -3.73 5.50
CA ASP A 96 -16.21 -5.15 5.71
C ASP A 96 -16.42 -5.47 7.20
N ARG A 97 -15.54 -4.97 8.08
CA ARG A 97 -15.68 -5.19 9.53
C ARG A 97 -16.88 -4.49 10.16
N VAL A 98 -17.31 -3.36 9.61
CA VAL A 98 -18.52 -2.66 10.05
C VAL A 98 -19.79 -3.48 9.76
N ASN A 99 -19.73 -4.40 8.79
CA ASN A 99 -20.85 -5.25 8.40
C ASN A 99 -21.11 -6.43 9.37
N GLU A 100 -20.12 -6.84 10.20
CA GLU A 100 -20.24 -7.98 11.15
C GLU A 100 -21.16 -7.74 12.37
N ALA A 101 -22.07 -6.77 12.31
CA ALA A 101 -23.20 -6.53 13.24
C ALA A 101 -22.90 -6.29 14.75
N LYS A 102 -21.64 -6.25 15.20
CA LYS A 102 -21.27 -6.13 16.63
C LYS A 102 -21.20 -4.70 17.21
N MET A 103 -21.74 -3.67 16.54
CA MET A 103 -21.52 -2.26 16.90
C MET A 103 -22.81 -1.48 17.15
N THR A 104 -22.75 -0.44 18.00
CA THR A 104 -23.85 0.52 18.20
C THR A 104 -24.15 1.29 16.91
N LYS A 105 -25.40 1.73 16.71
CA LYS A 105 -25.86 2.37 15.45
C LYS A 105 -25.02 3.59 15.04
N ILE A 106 -24.64 4.43 16.02
CA ILE A 106 -23.86 5.65 15.78
C ILE A 106 -22.42 5.30 15.41
N THR A 107 -21.77 4.40 16.14
CA THR A 107 -20.40 3.94 15.82
C THR A 107 -20.36 3.28 14.45
N ARG A 108 -21.39 2.50 14.10
CA ARG A 108 -21.53 1.90 12.77
C ARG A 108 -21.60 2.96 11.67
N LEU A 109 -22.39 4.02 11.86
CA LEU A 109 -22.51 5.11 10.89
C LEU A 109 -21.19 5.88 10.72
N ILE A 110 -20.49 6.19 11.83
CA ILE A 110 -19.23 6.91 11.80
C ILE A 110 -18.14 6.09 11.09
N LEU A 111 -17.98 4.81 11.44
CA LEU A 111 -16.96 3.96 10.80
C LEU A 111 -17.28 3.72 9.31
N LEU A 112 -18.56 3.60 8.94
CA LEU A 112 -18.97 3.51 7.54
C LEU A 112 -18.62 4.79 6.78
N ALA A 113 -18.90 5.96 7.34
CA ALA A 113 -18.55 7.24 6.74
C ALA A 113 -17.02 7.40 6.60
N VAL A 114 -16.25 7.03 7.63
CA VAL A 114 -14.78 7.05 7.61
C VAL A 114 -14.21 6.09 6.57
N GLY A 115 -14.73 4.86 6.47
CA GLY A 115 -14.29 3.88 5.48
C GLY A 115 -14.53 4.36 4.04
N ILE A 116 -15.72 4.89 3.76
CA ILE A 116 -16.08 5.43 2.44
C ILE A 116 -15.23 6.66 2.09
N THR A 117 -15.07 7.61 3.00
CA THR A 117 -14.27 8.82 2.75
C THR A 117 -12.79 8.49 2.53
N CYS A 118 -12.24 7.54 3.30
CA CYS A 118 -10.87 7.06 3.13
C CYS A 118 -10.68 6.39 1.76
N MET A 119 -11.59 5.49 1.37
CA MET A 119 -11.60 4.84 0.06
C MET A 119 -11.69 5.86 -1.08
N LEU A 120 -12.63 6.81 -1.03
CA LEU A 120 -12.79 7.83 -2.07
C LEU A 120 -11.55 8.73 -2.19
N THR A 121 -10.98 9.14 -1.06
CA THR A 121 -9.75 9.96 -1.04
C THR A 121 -8.60 9.24 -1.72
N SER A 122 -8.42 7.93 -1.47
CA SER A 122 -7.36 7.14 -2.12
C SER A 122 -7.55 7.02 -3.64
N LEU A 123 -8.79 6.86 -4.10
CA LEU A 123 -9.12 6.74 -5.53
C LEU A 123 -8.89 8.06 -6.26
N ILE A 124 -9.32 9.18 -5.68
CA ILE A 124 -9.10 10.52 -6.25
C ILE A 124 -7.60 10.81 -6.31
N ALA A 125 -6.85 10.55 -5.22
CA ALA A 125 -5.41 10.74 -5.19
C ALA A 125 -4.70 9.91 -6.28
N THR A 126 -5.00 8.61 -6.37
CA THR A 126 -4.36 7.74 -7.37
C THR A 126 -4.69 8.17 -8.82
N ARG A 127 -5.92 8.61 -9.07
CA ARG A 127 -6.33 9.16 -10.37
C ARG A 127 -5.60 10.45 -10.70
N SER A 128 -5.46 11.36 -9.74
CA SER A 128 -4.71 12.60 -9.94
C SER A 128 -3.21 12.32 -10.14
N PHE A 129 -2.62 11.30 -9.51
CA PHE A 129 -1.24 10.85 -9.78
C PHE A 129 -1.06 10.38 -11.22
N MET A 130 -1.97 9.54 -11.73
CA MET A 130 -1.92 9.08 -13.12
C MET A 130 -2.04 10.23 -14.12
N LYS A 131 -2.88 11.23 -13.85
CA LYS A 131 -2.99 12.45 -14.68
C LYS A 131 -1.70 13.29 -14.69
N ILE A 132 -0.96 13.30 -13.58
CA ILE A 132 0.32 14.02 -13.49
C ILE A 132 1.42 13.29 -14.29
N LYS A 133 1.48 11.95 -14.21
CA LYS A 133 2.47 11.15 -14.95
C LYS A 133 2.19 11.05 -16.45
N LEU A 134 0.93 10.94 -16.83
CA LEU A 134 0.48 10.84 -18.22
C LEU A 134 -0.46 12.01 -18.50
N PRO A 135 0.02 13.15 -19.01
CA PRO A 135 -0.88 14.17 -19.50
C PRO A 135 -1.49 13.63 -20.79
N PHE A 136 -2.65 12.98 -20.67
CA PHE A 136 -3.47 12.64 -21.81
C PHE A 136 -3.89 13.98 -22.44
N SER A 137 -3.30 14.29 -23.60
CA SER A 137 -3.79 15.39 -24.44
C SER A 137 -4.92 14.85 -25.30
N PRO A 138 -6.15 15.31 -25.08
CA PRO A 138 -7.04 15.65 -26.15
C PRO A 138 -7.21 17.16 -26.08
N THR A 139 -6.55 17.86 -27.00
CA THR A 139 -6.88 19.23 -27.44
C THR A 139 -6.76 20.37 -26.41
N ALA A 140 -5.90 21.32 -26.78
CA ALA A 140 -5.88 22.70 -26.36
C ALA A 140 -7.27 23.30 -26.03
N SER A 141 -7.54 23.52 -24.74
CA SER A 141 -8.36 24.63 -24.25
C SER A 141 -7.93 24.93 -22.80
N GLY A 142 -7.97 26.20 -22.39
CA GLY A 142 -7.42 26.68 -21.12
C GLY A 142 -7.95 26.00 -19.84
N GLU A 143 -9.01 25.20 -19.96
CA GLU A 143 -9.66 24.43 -18.89
C GLU A 143 -8.69 23.44 -18.22
N GLY A 144 -7.91 22.70 -19.02
CA GLY A 144 -7.05 21.61 -18.54
C GLY A 144 -5.87 22.05 -17.67
N ARG A 145 -5.37 23.30 -17.87
CA ARG A 145 -4.32 23.88 -17.01
C ARG A 145 -4.83 24.17 -15.60
N SER A 146 -6.10 24.58 -15.46
CA SER A 146 -6.68 24.94 -14.16
C SER A 146 -6.89 23.71 -13.27
N THR A 147 -7.39 22.61 -13.84
CA THR A 147 -7.59 21.33 -13.14
C THR A 147 -6.25 20.70 -12.77
N GLN A 148 -5.27 20.75 -13.68
CA GLN A 148 -3.92 20.25 -13.39
C GLN A 148 -3.22 21.05 -12.26
N ASN A 149 -3.47 22.36 -12.16
CA ASN A 149 -2.94 23.18 -11.07
C ASN A 149 -3.60 22.85 -9.72
N LYS A 150 -4.93 22.63 -9.71
CA LYS A 150 -5.67 22.18 -8.51
C LYS A 150 -5.22 20.79 -8.04
N ASP A 151 -5.05 19.84 -8.95
CA ASP A 151 -4.53 18.50 -8.65
C ASP A 151 -3.10 18.54 -8.09
N ARG A 152 -2.26 19.46 -8.60
CA ARG A 152 -0.92 19.70 -8.06
C ARG A 152 -0.93 20.29 -6.66
N GLU A 153 -1.77 21.27 -6.40
CA GLU A 153 -1.87 21.88 -5.08
C GLU A 153 -2.36 20.87 -4.04
N PHE A 154 -3.36 20.06 -4.38
CA PHE A 154 -3.80 18.95 -3.52
C PHE A 154 -2.65 17.99 -3.19
N PHE A 155 -1.90 17.55 -4.20
CA PHE A 155 -0.75 16.66 -3.99
C PHE A 155 0.43 17.31 -3.26
N ARG A 156 0.68 18.60 -3.48
CA ARG A 156 1.68 19.37 -2.73
C ARG A 156 1.31 19.49 -1.27
N ILE A 157 0.05 19.74 -0.95
CA ILE A 157 -0.43 19.81 0.43
C ILE A 157 -0.26 18.43 1.08
N LEU A 158 -0.65 17.36 0.39
CA LEU A 158 -0.52 15.98 0.86
C LEU A 158 0.96 15.60 1.10
N SER A 159 1.83 15.92 0.14
CA SER A 159 3.27 15.66 0.24
C SER A 159 3.93 16.52 1.31
N ARG A 160 3.55 17.80 1.46
CA ARG A 160 4.04 18.67 2.54
C ARG A 160 3.65 18.13 3.91
N SER A 161 2.43 17.64 4.09
CA SER A 161 2.03 17.03 5.37
C SER A 161 2.84 15.77 5.70
N PHE A 162 3.23 14.99 4.69
CA PHE A 162 4.09 13.81 4.87
C PHE A 162 5.55 14.18 5.12
N THR A 163 6.11 15.08 4.31
CA THR A 163 7.50 15.54 4.45
C THR A 163 7.71 16.35 5.73
N LEU A 164 6.75 17.19 6.15
CA LEU A 164 6.83 17.90 7.42
C LEU A 164 6.83 16.94 8.59
N LYS A 165 6.03 15.86 8.56
CA LYS A 165 6.09 14.82 9.59
C LYS A 165 7.44 14.10 9.64
N LEU A 166 8.03 13.78 8.49
CA LEU A 166 9.37 13.18 8.44
C LEU A 166 10.47 14.16 8.88
N LEU A 167 10.31 15.46 8.61
CA LEU A 167 11.27 16.49 9.01
C LEU A 167 11.15 16.84 10.50
N ASP A 168 9.96 16.70 11.09
CA ASP A 168 9.70 16.83 12.53
C ASP A 168 10.29 15.62 13.28
N ASP A 169 10.14 14.42 12.72
CA ASP A 169 10.69 13.17 13.27
C ASP A 169 12.24 13.25 13.32
N ASP A 170 12.88 13.71 12.23
CA ASP A 170 14.34 13.91 12.17
C ASP A 170 14.82 15.02 13.13
N ARG A 171 14.03 16.09 13.36
CA ARG A 171 14.39 17.15 14.32
C ARG A 171 14.32 16.67 15.78
N SER A 172 13.37 15.81 16.11
CA SER A 172 13.20 15.29 17.48
C SER A 172 14.33 14.34 17.90
N THR A 173 15.02 13.69 16.96
CA THR A 173 16.19 12.84 17.25
C THR A 173 17.48 13.61 17.55
N TRP A 174 17.51 14.94 17.40
CA TRP A 174 18.67 15.79 17.72
C TRP A 174 18.45 16.72 18.92
N GLU A 175 17.26 16.69 19.55
CA GLU A 175 16.90 17.49 20.73
C GLU A 175 16.62 16.61 21.97
N GLU A 176 17.49 15.63 22.25
CA GLU A 176 17.64 15.11 23.61
C GLU A 176 18.94 15.68 24.23
N PRO A 177 18.92 16.08 25.52
CA PRO A 177 19.92 16.95 26.14
C PRO A 177 21.31 16.32 26.34
#